data_AF-A0A1Y1N2J4-F1
#
_entry.id   AF-A0A1Y1N2J4-F1
#
_cell.length_a   1.000
_cell.length_b   1.000
_cell.length_c   1.000
_cell.angle_alpha   90.00
_cell.angle_beta   90.00
_cell.angle_gamma   90.00
#
_symmetry.space_group_name_H-M   'P 1'
#
loop_
_entity.id
_entity.type
_entity.pdbx_description
1 polymer ?
#
loop_
_entity_poly.entity_id
_entity_poly.type
_entity_poly.pdbx_seq_one_letter_code
_entity_poly.pdbx_strand_id
1 'polypeptide(L)'
;MRRAHSGNYYEPLPQHSNEVEDENDRLTDELKDKIHVLKSLSIDIGNEVKYQDKMLREVDDDMDRTGGFLGNTMNRVLRLSKGSHNYYIIYLFFFAFLVFFIIYFVVKFR
;
A
#
# COMPACT_ATOMS: atom_id res chain seq x y z
N MET A 1 -63.02 -23.34 -74.77
CA MET A 1 -62.52 -23.44 -73.38
C MET A 1 -61.00 -23.28 -73.41
N ARG A 2 -60.46 -22.15 -72.95
CA ARG A 2 -59.01 -22.00 -72.76
C ARG A 2 -58.82 -21.17 -71.49
N ARG A 3 -58.51 -21.87 -70.39
CA ARG A 3 -58.33 -21.29 -69.06
C ARG A 3 -57.03 -20.48 -69.07
N ALA A 4 -57.12 -19.19 -68.75
CA ALA A 4 -55.97 -18.36 -68.45
C ALA A 4 -55.49 -18.73 -67.03
N HIS A 5 -54.27 -19.28 -66.95
CA HIS A 5 -53.58 -19.49 -65.68
C HIS A 5 -53.00 -18.14 -65.25
N SER A 6 -53.65 -17.49 -64.28
CA SER A 6 -53.09 -16.35 -63.55
C SER A 6 -51.94 -16.88 -62.69
N GLY A 7 -50.71 -16.75 -63.19
CA GLY A 7 -49.51 -17.02 -62.40
C GLY A 7 -49.35 -15.91 -61.35
N ASN A 8 -49.46 -16.26 -60.08
CA ASN A 8 -49.02 -15.40 -58.99
C ASN A 8 -47.50 -15.27 -59.09
N TYR A 9 -47.02 -14.13 -59.57
CA TYR A 9 -45.62 -13.77 -59.49
C TYR A 9 -45.32 -13.43 -58.03
N TYR A 10 -44.53 -14.28 -57.37
CA TYR A 10 -43.96 -13.95 -56.07
C TYR A 10 -42.88 -12.90 -56.30
N GLU A 11 -43.12 -11.69 -55.78
CA GLU A 11 -42.13 -10.62 -55.75
C GLU A 11 -41.12 -10.95 -54.64
N PRO A 12 -39.81 -11.04 -54.94
CA PRO A 12 -38.82 -11.29 -53.90
C PRO A 12 -38.75 -10.07 -52.98
N LEU A 13 -38.89 -10.31 -51.68
CA LEU A 13 -38.81 -9.27 -50.66
C LEU A 13 -37.48 -8.52 -50.75
N PRO A 14 -37.46 -7.20 -50.47
CA PRO A 14 -36.23 -6.40 -50.53
C PRO A 14 -35.18 -7.00 -49.60
N GLN A 15 -33.95 -7.07 -50.09
CA GLN A 15 -32.75 -7.64 -49.46
C GLN A 15 -32.24 -6.81 -48.26
N HIS A 16 -33.13 -6.10 -47.57
CA HIS A 16 -32.80 -5.22 -46.46
C HIS A 16 -32.40 -5.99 -45.20
N SER A 17 -32.81 -7.27 -45.06
CA SER A 17 -32.41 -8.12 -43.94
C SER A 17 -30.90 -8.35 -43.88
N ASN A 18 -30.26 -8.54 -45.04
CA ASN A 18 -28.83 -8.90 -45.11
C ASN A 18 -27.94 -7.74 -44.69
N GLU A 19 -28.29 -6.49 -45.04
CA GLU A 19 -27.52 -5.31 -44.64
C GLU A 19 -27.56 -5.11 -43.12
N VAL A 20 -28.71 -5.35 -42.49
CA VAL A 20 -28.90 -5.22 -41.03
C VAL A 20 -28.24 -6.40 -40.29
N GLU A 21 -28.18 -7.57 -40.92
CA GLU A 21 -27.50 -8.74 -40.38
C GLU A 21 -25.97 -8.57 -40.43
N ASP A 22 -25.43 -8.09 -41.56
CA ASP A 22 -24.00 -7.75 -41.72
C ASP A 22 -23.57 -6.62 -40.76
N GLU A 23 -24.43 -5.64 -40.50
CA GLU A 23 -24.17 -4.58 -39.53
C GLU A 23 -24.18 -5.11 -38.09
N ASN A 24 -25.11 -6.01 -37.75
CA ASN A 24 -25.13 -6.68 -36.45
C ASN A 24 -23.90 -7.56 -36.23
N ASP A 25 -23.43 -8.29 -37.24
CA ASP A 25 -22.23 -9.11 -37.16
C ASP A 25 -20.99 -8.24 -36.92
N ARG A 26 -20.87 -7.10 -37.61
CA ARG A 26 -19.78 -6.12 -37.36
C ARG A 26 -19.83 -5.56 -35.95
N LEU A 27 -21.01 -5.17 -35.46
CA LEU A 27 -21.18 -4.66 -34.11
C LEU A 27 -20.85 -5.72 -33.05
N THR A 28 -21.19 -6.99 -33.34
CA THR A 28 -20.91 -8.13 -32.46
C THR A 28 -19.42 -8.44 -32.39
N ASP A 29 -18.71 -8.41 -33.52
CA ASP A 29 -17.26 -8.59 -33.56
C ASP A 29 -16.54 -7.44 -32.82
N GLU A 30 -16.98 -6.19 -33.00
CA GLU A 30 -16.40 -5.07 -32.27
C GLU A 30 -16.63 -5.18 -30.75
N LEU A 31 -17.79 -5.70 -30.34
CA LEU A 31 -18.10 -5.96 -28.94
C LEU A 31 -17.21 -7.07 -28.37
N LYS A 32 -16.99 -8.14 -29.14
CA LYS A 32 -16.11 -9.26 -28.77
C LYS A 32 -14.67 -8.81 -28.57
N ASP A 33 -14.17 -7.94 -29.43
CA ASP A 33 -12.82 -7.36 -29.29
C ASP A 33 -12.71 -6.51 -28.01
N LYS A 34 -13.72 -5.67 -27.73
CA LYS A 34 -13.78 -4.89 -26.48
C LYS A 34 -13.80 -5.79 -25.25
N ILE A 35 -14.57 -6.88 -25.28
CA ILE A 35 -14.63 -7.88 -24.20
C ILE A 35 -13.27 -8.57 -24.02
N HIS A 36 -12.57 -8.89 -25.12
CA HIS A 36 -11.25 -9.50 -25.05
C HIS A 36 -10.22 -8.58 -24.36
N VAL A 37 -10.26 -7.27 -24.67
CA VAL A 37 -9.41 -6.27 -24.00
C VAL A 37 -9.74 -6.18 -22.52
N LEU A 38 -11.02 -6.08 -22.15
CA LEU A 38 -11.46 -6.06 -20.75
C LEU A 38 -11.04 -7.31 -19.98
N LYS A 39 -11.11 -8.49 -20.62
CA LYS A 39 -10.65 -9.75 -20.05
C LYS A 39 -9.15 -9.74 -19.80
N SER A 40 -8.35 -9.27 -20.76
CA SER A 40 -6.90 -9.12 -20.59
C SER A 40 -6.58 -8.17 -19.42
N LEU A 41 -7.21 -7.00 -19.39
CA LEU A 41 -7.02 -6.02 -18.33
C LEU A 41 -7.36 -6.60 -16.94
N SER A 42 -8.43 -7.39 -16.86
CA SER A 42 -8.84 -8.06 -15.61
C SER A 42 -7.80 -9.10 -15.15
N ILE A 43 -7.17 -9.82 -16.08
CA ILE A 43 -6.08 -10.75 -15.78
C ILE A 43 -4.86 -10.00 -15.29
N ASP A 44 -4.50 -8.90 -15.95
CA ASP A 44 -3.35 -8.06 -15.58
C ASP A 44 -3.54 -7.45 -14.19
N ILE A 45 -4.74 -6.94 -13.87
CA ILE A 45 -5.09 -6.47 -12.52
C ILE A 45 -4.94 -7.61 -11.50
N GLY A 46 -5.42 -8.81 -11.83
CA GLY A 46 -5.28 -9.97 -10.94
C GLY A 46 -3.82 -10.36 -10.66
N ASN A 47 -2.95 -10.24 -11.66
CA ASN A 47 -1.52 -10.49 -11.51
C ASN A 47 -0.83 -9.38 -10.71
N GLU A 48 -1.16 -8.12 -10.98
CA GLU A 48 -0.64 -6.96 -10.28
C GLU A 48 -1.01 -6.99 -8.80
N VAL A 49 -2.25 -7.34 -8.45
CA VAL A 49 -2.68 -7.48 -7.05
C VAL A 49 -1.88 -8.56 -6.32
N LYS A 50 -1.59 -9.70 -6.98
CA LYS A 50 -0.74 -10.75 -6.38
C LYS A 50 0.71 -10.29 -6.20
N TYR A 51 1.22 -9.53 -7.17
CA TYR A 51 2.56 -8.95 -7.08
C TYR A 51 2.66 -7.94 -5.93
N GLN A 52 1.65 -7.07 -5.79
CA GLN A 52 1.56 -6.12 -4.70
C GLN A 52 1.40 -6.80 -3.34
N ASP A 53 0.60 -7.88 -3.21
CA ASP A 53 0.52 -8.66 -1.96
C ASP A 53 1.88 -9.20 -1.54
N LYS A 54 2.66 -9.72 -2.50
CA LYS A 54 4.02 -10.20 -2.23
C LYS A 54 4.93 -9.06 -1.77
N MET A 55 4.88 -7.91 -2.44
CA MET A 55 5.68 -6.74 -2.08
C MET A 55 5.32 -6.21 -0.69
N LEU A 56 4.03 -6.17 -0.34
CA LEU A 56 3.58 -5.74 0.98
C LEU A 56 4.11 -6.66 2.09
N ARG A 57 4.18 -7.98 1.86
CA ARG A 57 4.79 -8.93 2.82
C ARG A 57 6.28 -8.67 3.00
N GLU A 58 6.99 -8.35 1.93
CA GLU A 58 8.42 -8.01 1.99
C GLU A 58 8.65 -6.70 2.77
N VAL A 59 7.78 -5.71 2.58
CA VAL A 59 7.82 -4.46 3.34
C VAL A 59 7.53 -4.70 4.83
N ASP A 60 6.57 -5.57 5.16
CA ASP A 60 6.26 -5.96 6.54
C ASP A 60 7.48 -6.59 7.23
N ASP A 61 8.12 -7.56 6.57
CA ASP A 61 9.36 -8.20 7.04
C ASP A 61 10.49 -7.18 7.29
N ASP A 62 10.66 -6.20 6.39
CA ASP A 62 11.68 -5.16 6.51
C ASP A 62 11.34 -4.12 7.60
N MET A 63 10.06 -3.81 7.79
CA MET A 63 9.61 -2.98 8.91
C MET A 63 9.83 -3.67 10.25
N ASP A 64 9.58 -4.98 10.36
CA ASP A 64 9.86 -5.75 11.57
C ASP A 64 11.35 -5.77 11.93
N ARG A 65 12.22 -5.97 10.92
CA ARG A 65 13.69 -5.89 11.10
C ARG A 65 14.13 -4.51 11.57
N THR A 66 13.61 -3.46 10.92
CA THR A 66 13.93 -2.06 11.26
C THR A 66 13.41 -1.70 12.65
N GLY A 67 12.20 -2.16 13.01
CA GLY A 67 11.58 -2.01 14.31
C GLY A 67 12.39 -2.68 15.42
N GLY A 68 12.91 -3.88 15.19
CA GLY A 68 13.81 -4.57 16.12
C GLY A 68 15.12 -3.80 16.38
N PHE A 69 15.75 -3.28 15.32
CA PHE A 69 16.98 -2.49 15.44
C PHE A 69 16.76 -1.15 16.16
N LEU A 70 15.70 -0.43 15.78
CA LEU A 70 15.31 0.83 16.42
C LEU A 70 14.89 0.61 17.87
N GLY A 71 14.14 -0.46 18.16
CA GLY A 71 13.74 -0.83 19.52
C GLY A 71 14.95 -1.07 20.43
N ASN A 72 15.96 -1.80 19.94
CA ASN A 72 17.20 -2.04 20.70
C ASN A 72 18.00 -0.73 20.91
N THR A 73 18.07 0.13 19.89
CA THR A 73 18.71 1.45 19.98
C THR A 73 17.99 2.32 21.01
N MET A 74 16.66 2.39 20.95
CA MET A 74 15.83 3.15 21.89
C MET A 74 16.00 2.64 23.31
N ASN A 75 16.07 1.31 23.51
CA ASN A 75 16.30 0.71 24.81
C ASN A 75 17.70 1.05 25.38
N ARG A 76 18.72 1.11 24.50
CA ARG A 76 20.06 1.56 24.88
C ARG A 76 20.08 3.04 25.27
N VAL A 77 19.38 3.90 24.53
CA VAL A 77 19.24 5.33 24.84
C VAL A 77 18.50 5.53 26.16
N LEU A 78 17.40 4.81 26.39
CA LEU A 78 16.66 4.83 27.66
C LEU A 78 17.54 4.39 28.83
N ARG A 79 18.38 3.37 28.64
CA ARG A 79 19.34 2.92 29.66
C ARG A 79 20.43 3.95 29.93
N LEU A 80 20.92 4.63 28.90
CA LEU A 80 21.89 5.73 29.04
C LEU A 80 21.27 6.93 29.78
N SER A 81 20.03 7.28 29.44
CA SER A 81 19.27 8.35 30.12
C SER A 81 19.00 8.02 31.60
N LYS A 82 18.72 6.76 31.93
CA LYS A 82 18.50 6.31 33.32
C LYS A 82 19.79 6.05 34.10
N GLY A 83 20.94 5.92 33.43
CA GLY A 83 22.25 5.66 34.03
C GLY A 83 22.84 6.86 34.79
N SER A 84 22.01 7.62 35.49
CA SER A 84 22.42 8.80 36.24
C SER A 84 23.21 8.35 37.47
N HIS A 85 24.54 8.45 37.38
CA HIS A 85 25.45 8.21 38.49
C HIS A 85 25.34 9.36 39.52
N ASN A 86 24.20 9.45 40.20
CA ASN A 86 23.86 10.53 41.13
C ASN A 86 24.70 10.49 42.43
N TYR A 87 25.36 9.37 42.71
CA TYR A 87 26.19 9.22 43.91
C TYR A 87 27.36 10.20 43.91
N TYR A 88 28.08 10.39 42.79
CA TYR A 88 29.18 11.36 42.71
C TYR A 88 28.73 12.80 42.96
N ILE A 89 27.52 13.16 42.52
CA ILE A 89 26.95 14.51 42.76
C ILE A 89 26.69 14.71 44.26
N ILE A 90 26.16 13.69 44.96
CA ILE A 90 25.93 13.74 46.41
C ILE A 90 27.26 13.83 47.18
N TYR A 91 28.27 13.05 46.79
CA TYR A 91 29.61 13.13 47.40
C TYR A 91 30.24 14.52 47.23
N LEU A 92 30.13 15.11 46.04
CA LEU A 92 30.62 16.47 45.77
C LEU A 92 29.90 17.53 46.62
N PHE A 93 28.59 17.37 46.81
CA PHE A 93 27.79 18.28 47.63
C PHE A 93 28.17 18.22 49.12
N PHE A 94 28.31 17.02 49.69
CA PHE A 94 28.78 16.85 51.07
C PHE A 94 30.19 17.39 51.27
N PHE A 95 31.08 17.16 50.30
CA PHE A 95 32.43 17.71 50.33
C PHE A 95 32.42 19.24 50.37
N ALA A 96 31.63 19.90 49.52
CA ALA A 96 31.48 21.34 49.53
C ALA A 96 30.96 21.86 50.89
N PHE A 97 29.92 21.22 51.44
CA PHE A 97 29.38 21.56 52.76
C PHE A 97 30.42 21.44 53.87
N LEU A 98 31.22 20.37 53.84
CA LEU A 98 32.28 20.14 54.81
C LEU A 98 33.33 21.25 54.76
N VAL A 99 33.77 21.65 53.56
CA VAL A 99 34.72 22.76 53.37
C VAL A 99 34.15 24.09 53.89
N PHE A 100 32.89 24.40 53.56
CA PHE A 100 32.22 25.59 54.09
C PHE A 100 32.14 25.57 55.62
N PHE A 101 31.84 24.42 56.22
CA PHE A 101 31.75 24.27 57.67
C PHE A 101 33.12 24.47 58.34
N ILE A 102 34.20 23.91 57.78
CA ILE A 102 35.58 24.10 58.26
C ILE A 102 35.94 25.60 58.22
N ILE A 103 35.70 26.28 57.10
CA ILE A 103 36.00 27.71 56.96
C ILE A 103 35.17 28.53 57.97
N TYR A 104 33.87 28.26 58.10
CA TYR A 104 33.02 28.93 59.07
C TYR A 104 33.53 28.72 60.50
N PHE A 105 33.88 27.49 60.87
CA PHE A 105 34.39 27.19 62.20
C PHE A 105 35.72 27.90 62.46
N VAL A 106 36.64 27.91 61.50
CA VAL A 106 37.93 28.63 61.61
C VAL A 106 37.73 30.14 61.77
N VAL A 107 36.81 30.75 61.03
CA VAL A 107 36.50 32.19 61.17
C VAL A 107 35.77 32.50 62.47
N LYS A 108 34.89 31.60 62.94
CA LYS A 108 34.11 31.75 64.17
C LYS A 108 34.95 31.55 65.44
N PHE A 109 35.94 30.65 65.39
CA PHE A 109 36.85 30.35 66.51
C PHE A 109 38.08 31.25 66.59
N ARG A 110 38.24 32.16 65.64
CA ARG A 110 39.28 33.18 65.61
C ARG A 110 38.70 34.53 65.99
#